data_AF-A0A4Y6KLX0-F1
#
_entry.id   AF-A0A4Y6KLX0-F1
#
_cell.length_a   1.000
_cell.length_b   1.000
_cell.length_c   1.000
_cell.angle_alpha   90.00
_cell.angle_beta   90.00
_cell.angle_gamma   90.00
#
_symmetry.space_group_name_H-M   'P 1'
#
loop_
_entity.id
_entity.type
_entity.pdbx_description
1 polymer ?
#
loop_
_entity_poly.entity_id
_entity_poly.type
_entity_poly.pdbx_seq_one_letter_code
_entity_poly.pdbx_strand_id
1 'polypeptide(L)'
;MSTDEFLKGLNYGQLQYARRRCDELIQAKNKEAKRKVWVVSDTDIKYKYFQEDEYVCAAEFLLSLARKNAEEGDIEDLELSSEFLMKSEWDEMFPNNERGGV
;
A
#
# COMPACT_ATOMS: atom_id res chain seq x y z
N MET A 1 -7.99 5.61 27.43
CA MET A 1 -7.08 4.57 27.93
C MET A 1 -5.93 4.47 26.95
N SER A 2 -4.75 4.92 27.36
CA SER A 2 -3.55 4.83 26.52
C SER A 2 -3.03 3.39 26.46
N THR A 3 -2.22 3.08 25.46
CA THR A 3 -1.53 1.79 25.36
C THR A 3 -0.73 1.48 26.63
N ASP A 4 -0.06 2.50 27.19
CA ASP A 4 0.73 2.37 28.42
C ASP A 4 -0.12 2.03 29.65
N GLU A 5 -1.31 2.62 29.77
CA GLU A 5 -2.25 2.32 30.85
C GLU A 5 -2.77 0.88 30.75
N PHE A 6 -3.06 0.42 29.54
CA PHE A 6 -3.48 -0.97 29.30
C PHE A 6 -2.35 -1.96 29.65
N LEU A 7 -1.11 -1.70 29.20
CA LEU A 7 0.02 -2.58 29.43
C LEU A 7 0.40 -2.69 30.91
N LYS A 8 0.27 -1.62 31.69
CA LYS A 8 0.52 -1.63 33.14
C LYS A 8 -0.47 -2.52 33.91
N GLY A 9 -1.67 -2.74 33.38
CA GLY A 9 -2.66 -3.64 33.97
C GLY A 9 -2.38 -5.12 33.74
N LEU A 10 -1.41 -5.46 32.90
CA LEU A 10 -1.07 -6.84 32.55
C LEU A 10 -0.03 -7.41 33.52
N ASN A 11 -0.21 -8.68 33.88
CA ASN A 11 0.82 -9.42 34.62
C ASN A 11 1.95 -9.90 33.67
N TYR A 12 3.06 -10.35 34.27
CA TYR A 12 4.23 -10.78 33.51
C TYR A 12 3.92 -11.87 32.46
N GLY A 13 3.08 -12.84 32.80
CA GLY A 13 2.68 -13.91 31.86
C GLY A 13 1.88 -13.39 30.68
N GLN A 14 0.98 -12.43 30.91
CA GLN A 14 0.21 -11.76 29.86
C GLN A 14 1.10 -10.93 28.95
N LEU A 15 2.09 -10.22 29.50
CA LEU A 15 3.07 -9.48 28.72
C LEU A 15 3.94 -10.41 27.85
N GLN A 16 4.40 -11.53 28.41
CA GLN A 16 5.18 -12.52 27.67
C GLN A 16 4.35 -13.14 26.53
N TYR A 17 3.08 -13.47 26.80
CA TYR A 17 2.16 -13.95 25.78
C TYR A 17 1.94 -12.92 24.67
N ALA A 18 1.67 -11.66 25.03
CA ALA A 18 1.48 -10.58 24.07
C ALA A 18 2.71 -10.40 23.18
N ARG A 19 3.92 -10.38 23.76
CA ARG A 19 5.17 -10.32 22.99
C ARG A 19 5.29 -11.47 22.01
N ARG A 20 5.11 -12.72 22.45
CA ARG A 20 5.19 -13.89 21.57
C ARG A 20 4.17 -13.79 20.43
N ARG A 21 2.95 -13.32 20.73
CA ARG A 21 1.91 -13.16 19.71
C ARG A 21 2.26 -12.09 18.69
N CYS A 22 2.86 -10.96 19.12
CA CYS A 22 3.38 -9.96 18.22
C CYS A 22 4.50 -10.53 17.33
N ASP A 23 5.44 -11.29 17.90
CA ASP A 23 6.53 -11.92 17.15
C ASP A 23 5.99 -12.88 16.08
N GLU A 24 4.97 -13.69 16.41
CA GLU A 24 4.28 -14.57 15.46
C GLU A 24 3.61 -13.79 14.32
N LEU A 25 2.93 -12.69 14.62
CA LEU A 25 2.26 -11.85 13.63
C LEU A 25 3.27 -11.14 12.72
N ILE A 26 4.38 -10.64 13.28
CA ILE A 26 5.48 -10.04 12.52
C ILE A 26 6.10 -11.08 11.57
N GLN A 27 6.34 -12.29 12.07
CA GLN A 27 6.87 -13.38 11.23
C GLN A 27 5.89 -13.78 10.12
N ALA A 28 4.59 -13.84 10.42
CA ALA A 28 3.57 -14.12 9.41
C ALA A 28 3.55 -13.02 8.32
N LYS A 29 3.61 -11.75 8.72
CA LYS A 29 3.70 -10.61 7.79
C LYS A 29 4.97 -10.62 6.95
N ASN A 30 6.11 -11.00 7.52
CA ASN A 30 7.37 -11.10 6.78
C ASN A 30 7.38 -12.27 5.76
N LYS A 31 6.61 -13.33 6.01
CA LYS A 31 6.46 -14.47 5.10
C LYS A 31 5.37 -14.28 4.07
N GLU A 32 4.60 -13.20 4.17
CA GLU A 32 3.51 -12.90 3.26
C GLU A 32 4.06 -12.73 1.83
N ALA A 33 3.38 -13.36 0.87
CA ALA A 33 3.76 -13.23 -0.52
C ALA A 33 3.64 -11.76 -0.95
N LYS A 34 4.61 -11.27 -1.71
CA LYS A 34 4.60 -9.92 -2.27
C LYS A 34 4.15 -9.97 -3.72
N ARG A 35 3.31 -9.02 -4.12
CA ARG A 35 2.87 -8.84 -5.51
C ARG A 35 3.35 -7.49 -6.01
N LYS A 36 3.92 -7.50 -7.21
CA LYS A 36 4.34 -6.27 -7.88
C LYS A 36 3.09 -5.51 -8.35
N VAL A 37 3.12 -4.20 -8.20
CA VAL A 37 2.11 -3.27 -8.70
C VAL A 37 2.79 -2.09 -9.38
N TRP A 38 2.05 -1.41 -10.25
CA TRP A 38 2.43 -0.10 -10.76
C TRP A 38 1.70 0.99 -10.00
N VAL A 39 2.40 2.08 -9.70
CA VAL A 39 1.86 3.20 -8.93
C VAL A 39 2.07 4.48 -9.73
N VAL A 40 1.01 5.27 -9.88
CA VAL A 40 1.10 6.65 -10.35
C VAL A 40 1.01 7.57 -9.14
N SER A 41 2.04 8.39 -8.94
CA SER A 41 2.19 9.28 -7.79
C SER A 41 2.85 10.59 -8.17
N ASP A 42 2.74 11.59 -7.31
CA ASP A 42 3.67 12.71 -7.25
C ASP A 42 4.60 12.54 -6.02
N THR A 43 5.22 13.63 -5.55
CA THR A 43 6.09 13.62 -4.36
C THR A 43 5.33 13.34 -3.05
N ASP A 44 4.05 13.66 -2.98
CA ASP A 44 3.25 13.71 -1.74
C ASP A 44 2.12 12.66 -1.69
N ILE A 45 1.62 12.23 -2.84
CA ILE A 45 0.36 11.50 -3.02
C ILE A 45 0.53 10.36 -4.02
N LYS A 46 -0.04 9.20 -3.68
CA LYS A 46 -0.24 8.08 -4.61
C LYS A 46 -1.66 8.16 -5.17
N TYR A 47 -1.79 8.52 -6.45
CA TYR A 47 -3.10 8.69 -7.08
C TYR A 47 -3.78 7.36 -7.36
N LYS A 48 -3.05 6.38 -7.87
CA LYS A 48 -3.64 5.10 -8.30
C LYS A 48 -2.63 3.97 -8.37
N TYR A 49 -3.12 2.76 -8.11
CA TYR A 49 -2.39 1.51 -8.23
C TYR A 49 -2.97 0.66 -9.37
N PHE A 50 -2.10 -0.11 -10.02
CA PHE A 50 -2.45 -1.01 -11.12
C PHE A 50 -1.76 -2.36 -10.93
N GLN A 51 -2.40 -3.44 -11.40
CA GLN A 51 -1.83 -4.78 -11.35
C GLN A 51 -0.57 -4.87 -12.24
N GLU A 52 0.28 -5.88 -12.01
CA GLU A 52 1.57 -6.02 -12.70
C GLU A 52 1.44 -6.06 -14.24
N ASP A 53 0.36 -6.63 -14.76
CA ASP A 53 0.06 -6.74 -16.19
C ASP A 53 -0.57 -5.47 -16.81
N GLU A 54 -0.86 -4.44 -15.99
CA GLU A 54 -1.56 -3.21 -16.39
C GLU A 54 -0.61 -2.02 -16.64
N TYR A 55 0.66 -2.27 -16.99
CA TYR A 55 1.65 -1.19 -17.22
C TYR A 55 1.16 -0.13 -18.21
N VAL A 56 0.54 -0.56 -19.32
CA VAL A 56 0.04 0.36 -20.36
C VAL A 56 -1.07 1.25 -19.80
N CYS A 57 -2.02 0.68 -19.07
CA CYS A 57 -3.10 1.45 -18.44
C CYS A 57 -2.56 2.46 -17.40
N ALA A 58 -1.53 2.08 -16.65
CA ALA A 58 -0.86 2.98 -15.70
C ALA A 58 -0.18 4.15 -16.42
N ALA A 59 0.51 3.89 -17.54
CA ALA A 59 1.14 4.91 -18.37
C ALA A 59 0.13 5.86 -19.04
N GLU A 60 -1.01 5.32 -19.50
CA GLU A 60 -2.11 6.12 -20.05
C GLU A 60 -2.74 7.03 -18.98
N PHE A 61 -2.90 6.52 -17.76
CA PHE A 61 -3.37 7.32 -16.63
C PHE A 61 -2.39 8.44 -16.27
N LEU A 62 -1.09 8.14 -16.19
CA LEU A 62 -0.04 9.14 -15.98
C LEU A 62 -0.10 10.24 -17.04
N LEU A 63 -0.20 9.86 -18.33
CA LEU A 63 -0.28 10.83 -19.43
C LEU A 63 -1.52 11.72 -19.32
N SER A 64 -2.65 11.13 -18.94
CA SER A 64 -3.92 11.86 -18.77
C SER A 64 -3.82 12.87 -17.63
N LEU A 65 -3.20 12.49 -16.51
CA LEU A 65 -2.97 13.37 -15.37
C LEU A 65 -1.98 14.50 -15.72
N ALA A 66 -0.87 14.17 -16.41
CA ALA A 66 0.11 15.17 -16.85
C ALA A 66 -0.50 16.22 -17.78
N ARG A 67 -1.40 15.81 -18.70
CA ARG A 67 -2.12 16.74 -19.58
C ARG A 67 -3.03 17.67 -18.77
N LYS A 68 -3.76 17.13 -17.80
CA LYS A 68 -4.64 17.90 -16.93
C LYS A 68 -3.84 18.94 -16.14
N ASN A 69 -2.74 18.54 -15.50
CA ASN A 69 -1.88 19.45 -14.75
C ASN A 69 -1.32 20.57 -15.65
N ALA A 70 -0.91 20.23 -16.88
CA ALA A 70 -0.43 21.24 -17.84
C ALA A 70 -1.53 22.25 -18.25
N GLU A 71 -2.78 21.82 -18.37
CA GLU A 71 -3.93 22.71 -18.64
C GLU A 71 -4.25 23.62 -17.44
N GLU A 72 -4.08 23.11 -16.22
CA GLU A 72 -4.30 23.84 -14.96
C GLU A 72 -3.11 24.74 -14.59
N GLY A 73 -1.96 24.58 -15.26
CA GLY A 73 -0.74 25.35 -15.01
C GLY A 73 0.12 24.79 -13.86
N ASP A 74 -0.16 23.57 -13.42
CA ASP A 74 0.55 22.88 -12.35
C ASP A 74 1.80 22.15 -12.88
N ILE A 75 2.89 22.28 -12.15
CA ILE A 75 4.18 21.66 -12.44
C ILE A 75 4.46 20.64 -11.34
N GLU A 76 3.62 19.60 -11.28
CA GLU A 76 3.86 18.45 -10.40
C GLU A 76 4.75 17.44 -11.11
N ASP A 77 5.76 16.95 -10.39
CA ASP A 77 6.62 15.86 -10.85
C ASP A 77 5.88 14.53 -10.68
N LEU A 78 5.12 14.15 -11.70
CA LEU A 78 4.41 12.88 -11.74
C LEU A 78 5.36 11.72 -12.10
N GLU A 79 5.22 10.61 -11.40
CA GLU A 79 6.03 9.40 -11.56
C GLU A 79 5.13 8.17 -11.78
N LEU A 80 5.61 7.26 -12.64
CA LEU A 80 5.13 5.88 -12.71
C LEU A 80 6.24 4.97 -12.19
N SER A 81 6.02 4.37 -11.01
CA SER A 81 6.98 3.51 -10.34
C SER A 81 6.43 2.09 -10.14
N SER A 82 7.32 1.14 -9.86
CA SER A 82 6.93 -0.21 -9.45
C SER A 82 7.15 -0.41 -7.97
N GLU A 83 6.13 -0.92 -7.29
CA GLU A 83 6.18 -1.24 -5.86
C GLU A 83 5.77 -2.70 -5.59
N PHE A 84 5.95 -3.14 -4.35
CA PHE A 84 5.50 -4.44 -3.89
C PHE A 84 4.49 -4.28 -2.76
N LEU A 85 3.28 -4.81 -2.97
CA LEU A 85 2.27 -4.95 -1.91
C LEU A 85 2.37 -6.33 -1.28
N MET A 86 2.13 -6.40 0.03
CA MET A 86 1.83 -7.67 0.68
C MET A 86 0.53 -8.24 0.12
N LYS A 87 0.39 -9.57 0.10
CA LYS A 87 -0.79 -10.23 -0.46
C LYS A 87 -2.11 -9.72 0.15
N SER A 88 -2.19 -9.50 1.46
CA SER A 88 -3.39 -8.96 2.11
C SER A 88 -3.70 -7.55 1.62
N GLU A 89 -2.69 -6.70 1.43
CA GLU A 89 -2.86 -5.34 0.91
C GLU A 89 -3.32 -5.39 -0.55
N TRP A 90 -2.77 -6.33 -1.33
CA TRP A 90 -3.20 -6.57 -2.72
C TRP A 90 -4.65 -7.06 -2.78
N ASP A 91 -5.05 -8.00 -1.91
CA ASP A 91 -6.42 -8.55 -1.86
C ASP A 91 -7.44 -7.48 -1.42
N GLU A 92 -7.04 -6.56 -0.53
CA GLU A 92 -7.85 -5.40 -0.11
C GLU A 92 -7.98 -4.35 -1.21
N MET A 93 -6.89 -4.09 -1.95
CA MET A 93 -6.83 -3.06 -2.99
C MET A 93 -7.47 -3.51 -4.31
N PHE A 94 -7.40 -4.80 -4.63
CA PHE A 94 -7.98 -5.41 -5.83
C PHE A 94 -8.97 -6.52 -5.47
N PRO A 95 -10.09 -6.20 -4.79
CA PRO A 95 -11.09 -7.19 -4.45
C PRO A 95 -11.58 -7.87 -5.73
N ASN A 96 -11.70 -9.20 -5.71
CA ASN A 96 -12.08 -10.00 -6.89
C ASN A 96 -11.15 -9.87 -8.11
N ASN A 97 -9.90 -9.43 -7.93
CA ASN A 97 -8.98 -9.14 -9.03
C ASN A 97 -9.52 -8.05 -9.97
N GLU A 98 -10.35 -7.14 -9.44
CA GLU A 98 -10.84 -5.98 -10.17
C GLU A 98 -9.66 -5.15 -10.68
N ARG A 99 -9.76 -4.79 -11.95
CA ARG A 99 -8.70 -4.13 -12.71
C ARG A 99 -8.84 -2.63 -12.59
N GLY A 100 -7.72 -1.94 -12.51
CA GLY A 100 -7.67 -0.49 -12.31
C GLY A 100 -8.04 0.33 -13.55
N GLY A 101 -8.35 -0.29 -14.68
CA GLY A 101 -8.64 0.41 -15.94
C GLY A 101 -10.13 0.50 -16.30
N VAL A 102 -10.71 1.69 -16.14
CA VAL A 102 -11.65 2.28 -17.12
C VAL A 102 -11.13 3.68 -17.44
#